data_AF-A0A174M3L2-F1
#
_entry.id   AF-A0A174M3L2-F1
#
_cell.length_a   1.000
_cell.length_b   1.000
_cell.length_c   1.000
_cell.angle_alpha   90.00
_cell.angle_beta   90.00
_cell.angle_gamma   90.00
#
_symmetry.space_group_name_H-M   'P 1'
#
loop_
_entity.id
_entity.type
_entity.pdbx_description
1 polymer ?
#
loop_
_entity_poly.entity_id
_entity_poly.type
_entity_poly.pdbx_seq_one_letter_code
_entity_poly.pdbx_strand_id
1 'polypeptide(L)'
;MIEIATEKRWKEDFENKHKKKAGNGWFRYSTRFALPVMNEKGDILDYNVYQAVLIVRYAADKKLYLYDIQNIKKETRYPSWTE
;
A
#
# COMPACT_ATOMS: atom_id res chain seq x y z
N MET A 1 -0.10 -3.58 8.56
CA MET A 1 0.09 -2.82 7.30
C MET A 1 -0.80 -1.58 7.25
N ILE A 2 -2.13 -1.71 7.33
CA ILE A 2 -3.05 -0.56 7.26
C ILE A 2 -2.93 0.34 8.50
N GLU A 3 -2.82 -0.25 9.69
CA GLU A 3 -2.68 0.49 10.96
C GLU A 3 -1.41 1.33 11.06
N ILE A 4 -0.35 0.93 10.35
CA ILE A 4 0.94 1.63 10.31
C ILE A 4 1.07 2.53 9.06
N ALA A 5 0.01 2.67 8.27
CA ALA A 5 0.04 3.46 7.05
C ALA A 5 0.01 4.96 7.40
N THR A 6 0.90 5.72 6.77
CA THR A 6 1.15 7.14 7.05
C THR A 6 0.86 7.99 5.80
N GLU A 7 1.06 9.31 5.91
CA GLU A 7 0.97 10.25 4.77
C GLU A 7 -0.38 10.25 4.04
N LYS A 8 -1.47 10.48 4.78
CA LYS A 8 -2.82 10.58 4.20
C LYS A 8 -2.89 11.68 3.15
N ARG A 9 -2.95 11.31 1.87
CA ARG A 9 -3.18 12.23 0.75
C ARG A 9 -4.59 12.02 0.19
N TRP A 10 -5.37 13.08 0.16
CA TRP A 10 -6.69 13.07 -0.48
C TRP A 10 -6.57 13.46 -1.94
N LYS A 11 -7.31 12.78 -2.81
CA LYS A 11 -7.46 13.17 -4.20
C LYS A 11 -8.93 13.06 -4.59
N GLU A 12 -9.47 14.15 -5.14
CA GLU A 12 -10.82 14.18 -5.68
C GLU A 12 -10.95 13.22 -6.86
N ASP A 13 -12.14 12.66 -7.06
CA ASP A 13 -12.43 11.77 -8.18
C ASP A 13 -12.40 12.59 -9.48
N PHE A 14 -11.36 12.42 -10.29
CA PHE A 14 -11.26 13.13 -11.57
C PHE A 14 -12.34 12.59 -12.53
N GLU A 15 -13.13 13.50 -13.08
CA GLU A 15 -13.96 13.29 -14.28
C GLU A 15 -15.11 12.29 -14.19
N ASN A 16 -15.78 12.10 -13.04
CA ASN A 16 -17.06 11.38 -13.01
C ASN A 16 -17.02 9.92 -13.56
N LYS A 17 -15.84 9.35 -13.84
CA LYS A 17 -15.69 8.00 -14.41
C LYS A 17 -16.09 6.91 -13.43
N HIS A 18 -16.13 7.22 -12.14
CA HIS A 18 -16.48 6.29 -11.07
C HIS A 18 -17.66 6.75 -10.20
N LYS A 19 -18.61 7.51 -10.77
CA LYS A 19 -19.85 8.00 -10.09
C LYS A 19 -20.54 6.97 -9.18
N LYS A 20 -20.57 5.67 -9.55
CA LYS A 20 -21.18 4.60 -8.73
C LYS A 20 -20.24 3.96 -7.69
N LYS A 21 -18.92 4.09 -7.83
CA LYS A 21 -17.91 3.35 -7.06
C LYS A 21 -16.98 4.22 -6.23
N ALA A 22 -17.01 5.55 -6.28
CA ALA A 22 -16.21 6.38 -5.36
C ALA A 22 -16.83 7.76 -5.15
N GLY A 23 -18.12 7.79 -4.78
CA GLY A 23 -18.91 9.02 -4.68
C GLY A 23 -18.33 10.11 -3.76
N ASN A 24 -17.41 9.76 -2.84
CA ASN A 24 -16.78 10.71 -1.93
C ASN A 24 -15.25 10.83 -2.11
N GLY A 25 -14.70 10.26 -3.20
CA GLY A 25 -13.27 10.33 -3.53
C GLY A 25 -12.39 9.22 -2.94
N TRP A 26 -11.08 9.45 -2.99
CA TRP A 26 -10.05 8.45 -2.68
C TRP A 26 -9.01 8.99 -1.71
N PHE A 27 -8.55 8.12 -0.81
CA PHE A 27 -7.39 8.37 0.03
C PHE A 27 -6.22 7.51 -0.42
N ARG A 28 -5.03 8.08 -0.34
CA ARG A 28 -3.77 7.38 -0.55
C ARG A 28 -2.98 7.40 0.74
N TYR A 29 -2.43 6.25 1.12
CA TYR A 29 -1.58 6.12 2.30
C TYR A 29 -0.30 5.40 1.91
N SER A 30 0.83 5.89 2.38
CA SER A 30 2.12 5.20 2.27
C SER A 30 2.19 4.13 3.36
N THR A 31 2.63 2.92 3.03
CA THR A 31 2.82 1.85 4.02
C THR A 31 4.14 1.13 3.77
N ARG A 32 4.68 0.54 4.84
CA ARG A 32 5.88 -0.28 4.82
C ARG A 32 5.57 -1.61 5.48
N PHE A 33 5.89 -2.73 4.84
CA PHE A 33 5.68 -4.05 5.42
C PHE A 33 6.84 -4.98 5.07
N ALA A 34 7.04 -6.01 5.88
CA ALA A 34 8.08 -7.01 5.67
C ALA A 34 7.45 -8.37 5.42
N LEU A 35 7.99 -9.12 4.47
CA LEU A 35 7.66 -10.52 4.22
C LEU A 35 8.84 -11.39 4.66
N PRO A 36 8.61 -12.41 5.50
CA PRO A 36 9.67 -13.32 5.92
C PRO A 36 10.13 -14.19 4.74
N VAL A 37 11.43 -14.38 4.61
CA VAL A 37 12.03 -15.42 3.77
C VAL A 37 12.17 -16.66 4.64
N MET A 38 11.51 -17.75 4.27
CA MET A 38 11.51 -18.99 5.05
C MET A 38 12.28 -20.09 4.32
N ASN A 39 12.96 -20.96 5.06
CA ASN A 39 13.49 -22.20 4.52
C ASN A 39 12.37 -23.27 4.39
N GLU A 40 12.70 -24.43 3.83
CA GLU A 40 11.74 -25.55 3.68
C GLU A 40 11.21 -26.10 5.01
N LYS A 41 11.92 -25.84 6.12
CA LYS A 41 11.51 -26.23 7.48
C LYS A 41 10.62 -25.20 8.17
N GLY A 42 10.40 -24.03 7.54
CA GLY A 42 9.64 -22.92 8.09
C GLY A 42 10.44 -21.95 8.97
N ASP A 43 11.76 -22.12 9.09
CA ASP A 43 12.59 -21.16 9.82
C ASP A 43 12.74 -19.87 9.01
N ILE A 44 12.64 -18.73 9.69
CA ILE A 44 12.80 -17.41 9.08
C ILE A 44 14.29 -17.10 8.89
N LEU A 45 14.72 -16.97 7.65
CA LEU A 45 16.09 -16.67 7.24
C LEU A 45 16.36 -15.16 7.16
N ASP A 46 15.40 -14.38 6.66
CA ASP A 46 15.53 -12.93 6.48
C ASP A 46 14.15 -12.27 6.33
N TYR A 47 14.13 -10.93 6.20
CA TYR A 47 12.94 -10.15 5.90
C TYR A 47 13.13 -9.29 4.65
N ASN A 48 12.30 -9.53 3.65
CA ASN A 48 12.18 -8.62 2.51
C ASN A 48 11.26 -7.47 2.89
N VAL A 49 11.79 -6.26 2.96
CA VAL A 49 11.02 -5.06 3.29
C VAL A 49 10.52 -4.40 2.01
N TYR A 50 9.26 -3.95 2.03
CA TYR A 50 8.59 -3.30 0.91
C TYR A 50 7.97 -1.99 1.35
N GLN A 51 7.99 -1.02 0.45
CA GLN A 51 7.16 0.17 0.50
C GLN A 51 6.04 0.03 -0.51
N ALA A 52 4.85 0.51 -0.16
CA ALA A 52 3.68 0.48 -1.02
C ALA A 52 2.75 1.68 -0.76
N VAL A 53 1.84 1.93 -1.69
CA VAL A 53 0.79 2.93 -1.57
C VAL A 53 -0.56 2.24 -1.52
N LEU A 54 -1.29 2.40 -0.42
CA LEU A 54 -2.66 1.92 -0.27
C LEU A 54 -3.62 2.92 -0.89
N ILE A 55 -4.51 2.42 -1.75
CA ILE A 55 -5.64 3.16 -2.29
C ILE A 55 -6.88 2.78 -1.49
N VAL A 56 -7.43 3.74 -0.76
CA VAL A 56 -8.60 3.56 0.09
C VAL A 56 -9.77 4.33 -0.50
N ARG A 57 -10.85 3.62 -0.81
CA ARG A 57 -12.11 4.19 -1.28
C ARG A 57 -12.89 4.75 -0.10
N TYR A 58 -13.40 5.97 -0.24
CA TYR A 58 -14.43 6.50 0.65
C TYR A 58 -15.81 6.26 0.02
N ALA A 59 -16.53 5.28 0.56
CA ALA A 59 -17.81 4.86 0.02
C ALA A 59 -18.96 5.80 0.45
N ALA A 60 -20.10 5.68 -0.25
CA ALA A 60 -21.27 6.52 -0.03
C ALA A 60 -21.90 6.34 1.37
N ASP A 61 -21.69 5.17 1.98
CA ASP A 61 -22.08 4.84 3.36
C ASP A 61 -21.14 5.45 4.42
N LYS A 62 -20.22 6.33 4.00
CA LYS A 62 -19.21 6.99 4.83
C LYS A 62 -18.21 6.00 5.49
N LYS A 63 -18.02 4.82 4.90
CA LYS A 63 -16.99 3.87 5.34
C LYS A 63 -15.78 3.87 4.40
N LEU A 64 -14.65 3.46 4.96
CA LEU A 64 -13.37 3.35 4.25
C LEU A 64 -13.09 1.89 3.91
N TYR A 65 -12.75 1.64 2.65
CA TYR A 65 -12.43 0.31 2.16
C TYR A 65 -11.09 0.33 1.44
N LEU A 66 -10.20 -0.60 1.77
CA LEU A 66 -9.01 -0.83 0.97
C LEU A 66 -9.45 -1.30 -0.42
N TYR A 67 -9.06 -0.56 -1.45
CA TYR A 67 -9.43 -0.83 -2.82
C TYR A 67 -8.28 -1.51 -3.57
N ASP A 68 -7.07 -0.99 -3.41
CA ASP A 68 -5.89 -1.48 -4.13
C ASP A 68 -4.60 -1.17 -3.38
N ILE A 69 -3.53 -1.89 -3.71
CA ILE A 69 -2.16 -1.69 -3.22
C ILE A 69 -1.27 -1.47 -4.44
N GLN A 70 -0.75 -0.25 -4.57
CA GLN A 70 0.01 0.19 -5.74
C GLN A 70 1.45 0.52 -5.40
N ASN A 71 2.29 0.66 -6.43
CA ASN A 71 3.69 1.09 -6.32
C ASN A 71 4.50 0.27 -5.30
N ILE A 72 4.25 -1.03 -5.23
CA ILE A 72 4.99 -1.94 -4.35
C ILE A 72 6.45 -1.99 -4.85
N LYS A 73 7.39 -1.58 -4.00
CA LYS A 73 8.83 -1.60 -4.28
C LYS A 73 9.55 -2.25 -3.12
N LYS A 74 10.42 -3.22 -3.43
CA LYS A 74 11.33 -3.82 -2.45
C LYS A 74 12.39 -2.79 -2.06
N GLU A 75 12.64 -2.63 -0.77
CA GLU A 75 13.77 -1.85 -0.29
C GLU A 75 15.04 -2.67 -0.47
N THR A 76 16.00 -2.13 -1.22
CA THR A 76 17.30 -2.78 -1.40
C THR A 76 18.16 -2.46 -0.18
N ARG A 77 18.63 -3.50 0.51
CA ARG A 77 19.48 -3.38 1.70
C ARG A 77 20.88 -2.82 1.37
N TYR A 78 21.31 -2.96 0.12
CA TYR A 78 22.58 -2.45 -0.40
C TYR A 78 22.32 -1.57 -1.64
N PRO A 79 22.99 -0.42 -1.77
CA PRO A 79 22.97 0.35 -3.01
C PRO A 79 23.61 -0.46 -4.14
N SER A 80 23.15 -0.29 -5.38
CA SER A 80 23.60 -1.05 -6.55
C SER A 80 25.06 -0.80 -6.99
N TRP A 81 25.84 -0.01 -6.23
CA TRP A 81 27.20 0.40 -6.57
C TRP A 81 28.28 -0.29 -5.73
N THR A 82 27.90 -1.18 -4.81
CA THR A 82 28.84 -2.06 -4.12
C THR A 82 28.98 -3.36 -4.91
N GLU A 83 29.94 -3.36 -5.85
CA GLU A 83 30.58 -4.56 -6.41
C GLU A 83 31.89 -4.88 -5.68
#